data_AF-A0A7S2D724-F1
#
_entry.id   AF-A0A7S2D724-F1
#
_cell.length_a   1.000
_cell.length_b   1.000
_cell.length_c   1.000
_cell.angle_alpha   90.00
_cell.angle_beta   90.00
_cell.angle_gamma   90.00
#
_symmetry.space_group_name_H-M   'P 1'
#
loop_
_entity.id
_entity.type
_entity.pdbx_description
1 polymer ?
#
loop_
_entity_poly.entity_id
_entity_poly.type
_entity_poly.pdbx_seq_one_letter_code
_entity_poly.pdbx_strand_id
1 'polypeptide(L)'
;AGRCEVRPLDLSTSSSVYGFADEFLAEGRPLHIIVNCADDFQPLYRRPSKGWELTVGRNHLGPLLLTQLLLDHIVCTMRSDATEAAAADRDARKKRRTRSASASSGDGGGLSHDGAGGGEAEHLRPRPYPAPLGRVISLGLDARLGA
;
A
#
# COMPACT_ATOMS: atom_id res chain seq x y z
N ALA A 1 -16.04 -9.20 -8.17
CA ALA A 1 -15.71 -9.58 -6.78
C ALA A 1 -14.18 -9.60 -6.61
N GLY A 2 -13.65 -9.19 -5.46
CA GLY A 2 -12.21 -9.26 -5.17
C GLY A 2 -11.74 -10.68 -4.85
N ARG A 3 -10.43 -10.94 -4.92
CA ARG A 3 -9.81 -12.19 -4.43
C ARG A 3 -9.45 -12.03 -2.95
N CYS A 4 -9.75 -13.03 -2.13
CA CYS A 4 -9.44 -13.04 -0.69
C CYS A 4 -8.65 -14.30 -0.35
N GLU A 5 -7.65 -14.17 0.52
CA GLU A 5 -6.83 -15.26 1.06
C GLU A 5 -6.78 -15.10 2.59
N VAL A 6 -6.96 -16.19 3.33
CA VAL A 6 -6.89 -16.21 4.80
C VAL A 6 -5.62 -16.93 5.22
N ARG A 7 -4.95 -16.43 6.26
CA ARG A 7 -3.74 -17.03 6.80
C ARG A 7 -3.71 -16.95 8.33
N PRO A 8 -3.11 -17.95 8.99
CA PRO A 8 -2.95 -17.92 10.43
C PRO A 8 -1.96 -16.83 10.85
N LEU A 9 -2.32 -16.06 11.86
CA LEU A 9 -1.47 -15.05 12.46
C LEU A 9 -1.92 -14.78 13.90
N ASP A 10 -1.10 -15.17 14.88
CA ASP A 10 -1.31 -14.82 16.28
C ASP A 10 -0.40 -13.65 16.67
N LEU A 11 -0.96 -12.45 16.71
CA LEU A 11 -0.27 -11.22 17.08
C LEU A 11 0.23 -11.20 18.54
N SER A 12 -0.22 -12.12 19.40
CA SER A 12 0.25 -12.21 20.78
C SER A 12 1.62 -12.89 20.93
N THR A 13 2.16 -13.49 19.86
CA THR A 13 3.47 -14.15 19.88
C THR A 13 4.36 -13.68 18.73
N SER A 14 5.60 -13.30 19.05
CA SER A 14 6.56 -12.81 18.05
C SER A 14 6.90 -13.87 17.01
N SER A 15 7.01 -15.15 17.40
CA SER A 15 7.29 -16.25 16.47
C SER A 15 6.24 -16.40 15.38
N SER A 16 4.95 -16.20 15.71
CA SER A 16 3.89 -16.22 14.69
C SER A 16 4.00 -15.03 13.74
N VAL A 17 4.37 -13.86 14.25
CA VAL A 17 4.53 -12.65 13.45
C VAL A 17 5.70 -12.77 12.47
N TYR A 18 6.85 -13.25 12.94
CA TYR A 18 8.01 -13.51 12.08
C TYR A 18 7.69 -14.55 11.00
N GLY A 19 7.09 -15.69 11.37
CA GLY A 19 6.74 -16.74 10.41
C GLY A 19 5.78 -16.24 9.32
N PHE A 20 4.74 -15.50 9.70
CA PHE A 20 3.83 -14.90 8.74
C PHE A 20 4.53 -13.92 7.80
N ALA A 21 5.40 -13.05 8.33
CA ALA A 21 6.12 -12.07 7.53
C ALA A 21 7.06 -12.76 6.53
N ASP A 22 7.82 -13.77 6.97
CA ASP A 22 8.72 -14.54 6.12
C ASP A 22 7.96 -15.24 4.98
N GLU A 23 6.86 -15.92 5.30
CA GLU A 23 5.99 -16.56 4.30
C GLU A 23 5.41 -15.55 3.31
N PHE A 24 4.94 -14.40 3.79
CA PHE A 24 4.39 -13.36 2.93
C PHE A 24 5.45 -12.76 2.00
N LEU A 25 6.63 -12.45 2.52
CA LEU A 25 7.73 -11.89 1.75
C LEU A 25 8.26 -12.88 0.70
N ALA A 26 8.31 -14.18 1.03
CA ALA A 26 8.75 -15.23 0.12
C ALA A 26 7.87 -15.34 -1.14
N GLU A 27 6.63 -14.87 -1.11
CA GLU A 27 5.76 -14.86 -2.29
C GLU A 27 6.14 -13.80 -3.32
N GLY A 28 6.91 -12.78 -2.93
CA GLY A 28 7.30 -11.68 -3.83
C GLY A 28 6.11 -10.90 -4.39
N ARG A 29 4.93 -10.99 -3.77
CA ARG A 29 3.72 -10.29 -4.23
C ARG A 29 3.69 -8.87 -3.67
N PRO A 30 3.25 -7.87 -4.45
CA PRO A 30 3.23 -6.49 -3.99
C PRO A 30 2.28 -6.30 -2.80
N LEU A 31 2.64 -5.40 -1.88
CA LEU A 31 1.83 -5.04 -0.71
C LEU A 31 1.62 -3.53 -0.69
N HIS A 32 0.37 -3.10 -0.73
CA HIS A 32 0.04 -1.68 -0.87
C HIS A 32 -0.51 -1.10 0.42
N ILE A 33 -1.27 -1.89 1.18
CA ILE A 33 -1.92 -1.45 2.41
C ILE A 33 -1.81 -2.54 3.47
N ILE A 34 -1.46 -2.15 4.69
CA ILE A 34 -1.67 -2.93 5.90
C ILE A 34 -2.73 -2.22 6.73
N VAL A 35 -3.74 -2.97 7.18
CA VAL A 35 -4.79 -2.48 8.07
C VAL A 35 -4.64 -3.17 9.42
N ASN A 36 -4.13 -2.45 10.42
CA ASN A 36 -3.99 -2.94 11.78
C ASN A 36 -5.34 -2.82 12.52
N CYS A 37 -6.23 -3.78 12.33
CA CYS A 37 -7.57 -3.80 12.93
C CYS A 37 -7.75 -4.92 13.97
N ALA A 38 -6.68 -5.62 14.35
CA ALA A 38 -6.76 -6.61 15.40
C ALA A 38 -6.91 -5.89 16.74
N ASP A 39 -8.09 -6.03 17.34
CA ASP A 39 -8.40 -5.52 18.66
C ASP A 39 -9.05 -6.63 19.48
N ASP A 40 -8.55 -6.84 20.68
CA ASP A 40 -9.12 -7.73 21.68
C ASP A 40 -8.97 -7.10 23.06
N PHE A 41 -10.03 -7.18 23.86
CA PHE A 41 -10.00 -6.74 25.24
C PHE A 41 -10.07 -7.95 26.16
N GLN A 42 -8.97 -8.23 26.86
CA GLN A 42 -8.92 -9.29 27.87
C GLN A 42 -9.02 -8.69 29.28
N PRO A 43 -10.14 -8.90 30.00
CA PRO A 43 -10.37 -8.29 31.32
C PRO A 43 -9.46 -8.86 32.42
N LEU A 44 -8.89 -10.05 32.20
CA LEU A 44 -7.95 -10.68 33.11
C LEU A 44 -6.59 -10.79 32.42
N TYR A 45 -5.53 -10.52 33.17
CA TYR A 45 -4.16 -10.70 32.69
C TYR A 45 -3.97 -12.15 32.20
N ARG A 46 -3.71 -12.29 30.91
CA ARG A 46 -3.43 -13.57 30.26
C ARG A 46 -2.23 -13.40 29.34
N ARG A 47 -1.35 -14.39 29.33
CA ARG A 47 -0.12 -14.39 28.53
C ARG A 47 0.17 -15.80 28.04
N PRO A 48 0.39 -16.03 26.73
CA PRO A 48 0.88 -17.31 26.23
C PRO A 48 2.26 -17.64 26.83
N SER A 49 2.62 -18.93 26.93
CA SER A 49 3.88 -19.37 27.55
C SER A 49 5.13 -18.66 26.99
N LYS A 50 5.13 -18.34 25.68
CA LYS A 50 6.22 -17.63 24.98
C LYS A 50 5.72 -16.36 24.27
N GLY A 51 4.67 -15.73 24.80
CA GLY A 51 4.02 -14.57 24.20
C GLY A 51 4.03 -13.33 25.08
N TRP A 52 3.47 -12.25 24.53
CA TRP A 52 3.14 -11.04 25.28
C TRP A 52 1.80 -11.18 25.99
N GLU A 53 1.50 -10.28 26.93
CA GLU A 53 0.15 -10.17 27.47
C GLU A 53 -0.84 -9.99 26.32
N LEU A 54 -1.99 -10.68 26.35
CA LEU A 54 -2.87 -10.82 25.19
C LEU A 54 -3.34 -9.48 24.61
N THR A 55 -3.77 -8.54 25.46
CA THR A 55 -4.28 -7.23 25.01
C THR A 55 -3.15 -6.40 24.40
N VAL A 56 -2.04 -6.24 25.12
CA VAL A 56 -0.87 -5.47 24.66
C VAL A 56 -0.22 -6.12 23.43
N GLY A 57 -0.17 -7.44 23.39
CA GLY A 57 0.36 -8.23 22.28
C GLY A 57 -0.47 -8.05 21.01
N ARG A 58 -1.78 -8.29 21.09
CA ARG A 58 -2.68 -8.25 19.93
C ARG A 58 -2.90 -6.85 19.39
N ASN A 59 -3.04 -5.86 20.27
CA ASN A 59 -3.46 -4.51 19.88
C ASN A 59 -2.28 -3.60 19.55
N HIS A 60 -1.09 -3.88 20.08
CA HIS A 60 0.05 -2.97 19.99
C HIS A 60 1.32 -3.65 19.50
N LEU A 61 1.88 -4.61 20.25
CA LEU A 61 3.22 -5.13 19.98
C LEU A 61 3.29 -5.98 18.70
N GLY A 62 2.30 -6.84 18.46
CA GLY A 62 2.19 -7.65 17.26
C GLY A 62 2.02 -6.81 16.00
N PRO A 63 1.01 -5.92 15.93
CA PRO A 63 0.83 -5.01 14.79
C PRO A 63 2.06 -4.13 14.54
N LEU A 64 2.68 -3.61 15.60
CA LEU A 64 3.91 -2.82 15.48
C LEU A 64 5.03 -3.66 14.85
N LEU A 65 5.31 -4.84 15.38
CA LEU A 65 6.34 -5.73 14.85
C LEU A 65 6.07 -6.11 13.39
N LEU A 66 4.84 -6.51 13.06
CA LEU A 66 4.48 -6.89 11.70
C LEU A 66 4.65 -5.71 10.72
N THR A 67 4.23 -4.52 11.14
CA THR A 67 4.39 -3.31 10.34
C THR A 67 5.87 -3.03 10.08
N GLN A 68 6.74 -3.16 11.09
CA GLN A 68 8.18 -2.97 10.92
C GLN A 68 8.79 -3.99 9.94
N LEU A 69 8.38 -5.26 10.02
CA LEU A 69 8.89 -6.31 9.13
C LEU A 69 8.48 -6.12 7.66
N LEU A 70 7.28 -5.57 7.43
CA LEU A 70 6.72 -5.40 6.09
C LEU A 70 6.89 -3.98 5.52
N LEU A 71 7.44 -3.03 6.30
CA LEU A 71 7.52 -1.62 5.93
C LEU A 71 8.31 -1.41 4.65
N ASP A 72 9.50 -2.01 4.55
CA ASP A 72 10.35 -1.89 3.37
C ASP A 72 9.67 -2.45 2.12
N HIS A 73 8.90 -3.53 2.27
CA HIS A 73 8.17 -4.15 1.17
C HIS A 73 7.03 -3.26 0.65
N ILE A 74 6.32 -2.57 1.55
CA ILE A 74 5.34 -1.54 1.17
C ILE A 74 6.04 -0.41 0.42
N VAL A 75 7.12 0.14 0.98
CA VAL A 75 7.86 1.26 0.37
C VAL A 75 8.40 0.87 -1.02
N CYS A 76 8.93 -0.34 -1.18
CA CYS A 76 9.38 -0.86 -2.46
C CYS A 76 8.22 -0.98 -3.46
N THR A 77 7.07 -1.54 -3.04
CA THR A 77 5.87 -1.62 -3.88
C THR A 77 5.45 -0.22 -4.36
N MET A 78 5.34 0.74 -3.44
CA MET A 78 4.97 2.13 -3.74
C MET A 78 5.91 2.80 -4.74
N ARG A 79 7.22 2.57 -4.60
CA ARG A 79 8.24 3.13 -5.48
C ARG A 79 8.14 2.53 -6.88
N SER A 80 8.01 1.21 -6.97
CA SER A 80 7.82 0.51 -8.24
C SER A 80 6.59 1.04 -8.98
N ASP A 81 5.44 1.10 -8.31
CA ASP A 81 4.19 1.63 -8.88
C ASP A 81 4.35 3.08 -9.37
N ALA A 82 5.05 3.91 -8.59
CA ALA A 82 5.31 5.30 -8.98
C ALA A 82 6.20 5.41 -10.23
N THR A 83 7.20 4.53 -10.38
CA THR A 83 8.04 4.50 -11.59
C THR A 83 7.27 4.05 -12.83
N GLU A 84 6.40 3.05 -12.67
CA GLU A 84 5.53 2.56 -13.74
C GLU A 84 4.52 3.62 -14.17
N ALA A 85 3.88 4.29 -13.21
CA ALA A 85 2.96 5.40 -13.48
C ALA A 85 3.65 6.55 -14.23
N ALA A 86 4.87 6.91 -13.85
CA ALA A 86 5.65 7.95 -14.53
C ALA A 86 6.09 7.55 -15.94
N ALA A 87 6.34 6.26 -16.20
CA ALA A 87 6.58 5.76 -17.55
C ALA A 87 5.31 5.85 -18.41
N ALA A 88 4.17 5.42 -17.87
CA ALA A 88 2.88 5.48 -18.57
C ALA A 88 2.46 6.91 -18.93
N ASP A 89 2.65 7.89 -18.03
CA ASP A 89 2.36 9.30 -18.32
C ASP A 89 3.26 9.87 -19.43
N ARG A 90 4.57 9.56 -19.40
CA ARG A 90 5.50 9.96 -20.47
C ARG A 90 5.06 9.41 -21.82
N ASP A 91 4.65 8.15 -21.87
CA ASP A 91 4.16 7.51 -23.10
C ASP A 91 2.84 8.13 -23.57
N ALA A 92 1.91 8.42 -22.67
CA ALA A 92 0.66 9.11 -22.98
C ALA A 92 0.92 10.52 -23.54
N ARG A 93 1.87 11.26 -22.95
CA ARG A 93 2.28 12.59 -23.44
C ARG A 93 2.93 12.51 -24.83
N LYS A 94 3.77 11.50 -25.08
CA LYS A 94 4.36 11.27 -26.41
C LYS A 94 3.26 11.00 -27.45
N LYS A 95 2.30 10.12 -27.14
CA LYS A 95 1.13 9.85 -28.01
C LYS A 95 0.26 11.09 -28.27
N ARG A 96 0.06 11.96 -27.28
CA ARG A 96 -0.65 13.24 -27.47
C ARG A 96 0.09 14.17 -28.43
N ARG A 97 1.42 14.29 -28.28
CA ARG A 97 2.25 15.14 -29.16
C ARG A 97 2.27 14.64 -30.60
N THR A 98 2.33 13.32 -30.82
CA THR A 98 2.28 12.77 -32.18
C THR A 98 0.91 12.96 -32.82
N ARG A 99 -0.19 12.84 -32.05
CA ARG A 99 -1.56 13.10 -32.53
C ARG A 99 -1.81 14.58 -32.86
N SER A 100 -1.28 15.51 -32.06
CA SER A 100 -1.39 16.94 -32.36
C SER A 100 -0.57 17.34 -33.58
N ALA A 101 0.61 16.73 -33.79
CA ALA A 101 1.44 16.96 -34.98
C ALA A 101 0.79 16.42 -36.27
N SER A 102 0.08 15.29 -36.21
CA SER A 102 -0.71 14.80 -37.35
C SER A 102 -1.99 15.61 -37.60
N ALA A 103 -2.51 16.34 -36.60
CA ALA A 103 -3.68 17.19 -36.74
C ALA A 103 -3.33 18.58 -37.31
N SER A 104 -2.16 19.14 -36.96
CA SER A 104 -1.68 20.43 -37.46
C SER A 104 -1.14 20.40 -38.90
N SER A 105 -1.19 19.23 -39.56
CA SER A 105 -0.99 19.14 -41.02
C SER A 105 -2.22 19.56 -41.81
N GLY A 106 -3.35 19.86 -41.13
CA GLY A 106 -4.50 20.56 -41.69
C GLY A 106 -4.52 22.03 -41.26
N ASP A 107 -4.22 22.89 -42.23
CA ASP A 107 -4.54 24.32 -42.39
C ASP A 107 -4.70 25.25 -41.14
N GLY A 108 -3.78 26.22 -41.03
CA GLY A 108 -4.12 27.64 -40.81
C GLY A 108 -4.35 28.19 -39.39
N GLY A 109 -3.31 28.87 -38.86
CA GLY A 109 -3.39 30.23 -38.28
C GLY A 109 -3.94 30.45 -36.85
N GLY A 110 -3.11 31.05 -35.99
CA GLY A 110 -3.60 31.74 -34.77
C GLY A 110 -2.56 31.87 -33.65
N LEU A 111 -2.00 33.08 -33.51
CA LEU A 111 -1.05 33.49 -32.47
C LEU A 111 -1.71 33.58 -31.09
N SER A 112 -1.01 33.19 -30.01
CA SER A 112 -1.39 33.56 -28.65
C SER A 112 -0.19 33.78 -27.73
N HIS A 113 -0.44 34.65 -26.76
CA HIS A 113 0.45 35.51 -25.98
C HIS A 113 1.06 34.78 -24.77
N ASP A 114 2.35 35.01 -24.51
CA ASP A 114 3.07 34.52 -23.33
C ASP A 114 2.67 35.27 -22.06
N GLY A 115 2.58 34.54 -20.95
CA GLY A 115 2.37 35.07 -19.60
C GLY A 115 3.06 34.17 -18.57
N ALA A 116 4.16 34.67 -18.02
CA ALA A 116 5.06 33.97 -17.09
C ALA A 116 4.60 34.08 -15.62
N GLY A 117 4.93 33.04 -14.84
CA GLY A 117 5.48 33.18 -13.50
C GLY A 117 4.49 33.22 -12.33
N GLY A 118 4.15 32.05 -11.79
CA GLY A 118 3.62 31.89 -10.44
C GLY A 118 4.32 30.73 -9.76
N GLY A 119 5.26 31.04 -8.85
CA GLY A 119 5.89 30.05 -7.98
C GLY A 119 4.87 29.56 -6.96
N GLU A 120 4.17 28.48 -7.27
CA GLU A 120 3.37 27.77 -6.27
C GLU A 120 4.30 26.98 -5.36
N ALA A 121 4.20 27.24 -4.06
CA ALA A 121 4.75 26.39 -3.01
C ALA A 121 4.44 24.93 -3.34
N GLU A 122 5.43 24.06 -3.13
CA GLU A 122 5.35 22.62 -3.32
C GLU A 122 4.38 22.02 -2.29
N HIS A 123 3.09 22.32 -2.44
CA HIS A 123 1.99 21.62 -1.81
C HIS A 123 2.16 20.17 -2.26
N LEU A 124 2.47 19.28 -1.33
CA LEU A 124 2.54 17.84 -1.55
C LEU A 124 1.19 17.38 -2.12
N ARG A 125 1.02 17.51 -3.44
CA ARG A 125 -0.15 16.98 -4.13
C ARG A 125 -0.05 15.48 -3.94
N PRO A 126 -1.00 14.82 -3.26
CA PRO A 126 -0.97 13.39 -3.12
C PRO A 126 -0.86 12.81 -4.53
N ARG A 127 0.23 12.08 -4.80
CA ARG A 127 0.38 11.42 -6.09
C ARG A 127 -0.83 10.51 -6.24
N PRO A 128 -1.58 10.60 -7.34
CA PRO A 128 -2.74 9.75 -7.53
C PRO A 128 -2.24 8.31 -7.45
N TYR A 129 -2.69 7.59 -6.43
CA TYR A 129 -2.53 6.15 -6.39
C TYR A 129 -3.18 5.61 -7.67
N PRO A 130 -2.47 4.83 -8.50
CA PRO A 130 -3.09 4.20 -9.64
C PRO A 130 -4.21 3.32 -9.12
N ALA A 131 -5.44 3.69 -9.41
CA ALA A 131 -6.58 2.82 -9.16
C ALA A 131 -6.54 1.66 -10.16
N PRO A 132 -6.87 0.43 -9.73
CA PRO A 132 -7.41 0.06 -8.43
C PRO A 132 -6.32 -0.08 -7.35
N LEU A 133 -6.68 0.25 -6.09
CA LEU A 133 -5.90 -0.12 -4.90
C LEU A 133 -5.55 -1.61 -5.02
N GLY A 134 -4.25 -1.91 -5.06
CA GLY A 134 -3.78 -3.26 -5.29
C GLY A 134 -4.05 -4.19 -4.11
N ARG A 135 -3.03 -4.91 -3.69
CA ARG A 135 -3.12 -5.87 -2.59
C ARG A 135 -3.15 -5.19 -1.21
N VAL A 136 -4.12 -5.60 -0.40
CA VAL A 136 -4.34 -5.16 0.98
C VAL A 136 -4.22 -6.36 1.91
N ILE A 137 -3.47 -6.22 3.00
CA ILE A 137 -3.54 -7.13 4.15
C ILE A 137 -4.40 -6.44 5.21
N SER A 138 -5.47 -7.11 5.64
CA SER A 138 -6.20 -6.71 6.83
C SER A 138 -5.85 -7.66 7.96
N LEU A 139 -5.42 -7.09 9.08
CA LEU A 139 -5.24 -7.81 10.33
C LEU A 139 -6.55 -7.66 11.11
N GLY A 140 -7.33 -8.72 11.21
CA GLY A 140 -8.52 -8.76 12.05
C GLY A 140 -8.35 -9.80 13.14
N LEU A 141 -9.10 -9.66 14.22
CA LEU A 141 -9.30 -10.79 15.12
C LEU A 141 -10.01 -11.89 14.32
N ASP A 142 -9.44 -13.10 14.29
CA ASP A 142 -10.21 -14.26 13.87
C ASP A 142 -11.37 -14.41 14.86
N ALA A 143 -12.57 -14.10 14.39
CA ALA A 143 -13.82 -14.36 15.09
C ALA A 143 -14.02 -15.87 15.10
N ARG A 144 -13.29 -16.58 15.96
CA ARG A 144 -13.42 -18.02 16.26
C ARG A 144 -14.05 -18.79 15.09
N LEU A 145 -13.29 -19.05 14.03
CA LEU A 145 -13.63 -20.14 13.11
C LEU A 145 -13.44 -21.48 13.84
N GLY A 146 -14.39 -21.80 14.71
CA GLY A 146 -14.38 -23.03 15.52
C GLY A 146 -15.31 -22.91 16.72
N ALA A 147 -16.42 -23.64 16.66
CA ALA A 147 -17.35 -23.93 17.75
C ALA A 147 -16.66 -24.55 18.97
#